data_AF-A0A4Y7XEA8-F1
#
_entry.id   AF-A0A4Y7XEA8-F1
#
_cell.length_a   1.000
_cell.length_b   1.000
_cell.length_c   1.000
_cell.angle_alpha   90.00
_cell.angle_beta   90.00
_cell.angle_gamma   90.00
#
_symmetry.space_group_name_H-M   'P 1'
#
loop_
_entity.id
_entity.type
_entity.pdbx_description
1 polymer ?
#
loop_
_entity_poly.entity_id
_entity_poly.type
_entity_poly.pdbx_seq_one_letter_code
_entity_poly.pdbx_strand_id
1 'polypeptide(L)' 'MIYCQQTHRYYSTIGGWWPCEVTALLSMHRDGYTPYQMAFVLDRSYYAVFSKLNRLVAK' A
#
# COMPACT_ATOMS: atom_id res chain seq x y z
N MET A 1 9.47 17.74 -30.47
CA MET A 1 9.60 16.57 -29.58
C MET A 1 9.66 17.09 -28.16
N ILE A 2 8.53 17.16 -27.47
CA ILE A 2 8.46 17.71 -26.11
C ILE A 2 8.79 16.57 -25.16
N TYR A 3 9.95 16.63 -24.53
CA TYR A 3 10.30 15.75 -23.41
C TYR A 3 9.32 16.02 -22.28
N CYS A 4 8.34 15.14 -22.11
CA CYS A 4 7.48 15.10 -20.93
C CYS A 4 8.36 14.64 -19.77
N GLN A 5 8.93 15.60 -19.04
CA GLN A 5 9.56 15.30 -17.76
C GLN A 5 8.45 14.80 -16.83
N GLN A 6 8.26 13.49 -16.79
CA GLN A 6 7.55 12.83 -15.71
C GLN A 6 8.31 13.12 -14.43
N THR A 7 8.00 14.24 -13.79
CA THR A 7 8.24 14.40 -12.38
C THR A 7 7.34 13.37 -11.69
N HIS A 8 7.83 12.14 -11.57
CA HIS A 8 7.39 11.19 -10.55
C HIS A 8 7.67 11.88 -9.22
N ARG A 9 6.78 12.80 -8.81
CA ARG A 9 6.61 13.14 -7.42
C ARG A 9 6.13 11.83 -6.82
N TYR A 10 7.07 11.02 -6.35
CA TYR A 10 6.82 10.06 -5.29
C TYR A 10 6.28 10.88 -4.12
N TYR A 11 4.99 11.19 -4.16
CA TYR A 11 4.24 11.41 -2.96
C TYR A 11 4.31 10.07 -2.26
N SER A 12 5.38 9.88 -1.47
CA SER A 12 5.30 8.96 -0.34
C SER A 12 3.95 9.22 0.27
N THR A 13 3.09 8.21 0.28
CA THR A 13 1.78 8.26 0.88
C THR A 13 1.98 8.35 2.40
N ILE A 14 2.53 9.46 2.88
CA ILE A 14 2.46 9.94 4.26
C ILE A 14 1.02 10.43 4.53
N GLY A 15 0.11 10.32 3.55
CA GLY A 15 -1.33 10.36 3.74
C GLY A 15 -1.83 9.06 4.39
N GLY A 16 -2.85 9.19 5.24
CA GLY A 16 -3.52 8.07 5.89
C GLY A 16 -4.00 6.99 4.92
N TRP A 17 -4.37 5.84 5.48
CA TRP A 17 -4.93 4.74 4.68
C TRP A 17 -6.31 5.12 4.18
N TRP A 18 -6.49 5.10 2.86
CA TRP A 18 -7.79 5.30 2.24
C TRP A 18 -8.68 4.08 2.50
N PRO A 19 -10.01 4.25 2.61
CA PRO A 19 -10.93 3.12 2.81
C PRO A 19 -10.75 2.04 1.74
N CYS A 20 -10.55 2.41 0.47
CA CYS A 20 -10.31 1.48 -0.63
C CYS A 20 -8.98 0.72 -0.49
N GLU A 21 -7.90 1.37 -0.04
CA GLU A 21 -6.62 0.69 0.24
C GLU A 21 -6.78 -0.33 1.36
N VAL A 22 -7.58 -0.02 2.39
CA VAL A 22 -7.85 -0.96 3.50
C VAL A 22 -8.64 -2.16 3.00
N THR A 23 -9.67 -1.95 2.17
CA THR A 23 -10.43 -3.05 1.56
C THR A 23 -9.52 -3.93 0.70
N ALA A 24 -8.69 -3.32 -0.15
CA ALA A 24 -7.74 -4.04 -0.99
C ALA A 24 -6.72 -4.83 -0.17
N LEU A 25 -6.20 -4.23 0.90
CA LEU A 25 -5.26 -4.88 1.83
C LEU A 25 -5.88 -6.12 2.49
N LEU A 26 -7.13 -6.01 2.96
CA LEU A 26 -7.84 -7.15 3.57
C LEU A 26 -8.16 -8.25 2.57
N SER A 27 -8.56 -7.89 1.34
CA SER A 27 -8.76 -8.86 0.25
C SER A 27 -7.46 -9.60 -0.07
N MET A 28 -6.36 -8.87 -0.29
CA MET A 28 -5.04 -9.49 -0.53
C MET A 28 -4.60 -10.39 0.61
N HIS A 29 -4.86 -10.00 1.86
CA HIS A 29 -4.55 -10.84 3.01
C HIS A 29 -5.34 -12.14 3.02
N ARG A 30 -6.64 -12.07 2.73
CA ARG A 30 -7.51 -13.24 2.60
C ARG A 30 -7.06 -14.17 1.48
N ASP A 31 -6.55 -13.60 0.40
CA ASP A 31 -6.03 -14.33 -0.76
C ASP A 31 -4.63 -14.92 -0.52
N GLY A 32 -4.06 -14.74 0.68
CA GLY A 32 -2.78 -15.34 1.08
C GLY A 32 -1.55 -14.59 0.56
N TYR A 33 -1.69 -13.32 0.17
CA TYR A 33 -0.55 -12.51 -0.25
C TYR A 33 0.42 -12.30 0.92
N THR A 34 1.70 -12.18 0.60
CA THR A 34 2.71 -11.78 1.60
C THR A 34 2.69 -10.26 1.80
N PRO A 35 3.12 -9.75 2.97
CA PRO A 35 3.18 -8.29 3.19
C PRO A 35 4.11 -7.57 2.19
N TYR A 36 5.13 -8.26 1.67
CA TYR A 36 5.99 -7.73 0.60
C TYR A 36 5.24 -7.54 -0.73
N GLN A 37 4.43 -8.51 -1.14
CA GLN A 37 3.62 -8.40 -2.35
C GLN A 37 2.56 -7.31 -2.22
N MET A 38 1.90 -7.22 -1.06
CA MET A 38 0.93 -6.16 -0.77
C MET A 38 1.58 -4.77 -0.82
N ALA A 39 2.79 -4.63 -0.26
CA ALA A 39 3.56 -3.39 -0.28
C ALA A 39 3.87 -2.94 -1.71
N PHE A 40 4.25 -3.89 -2.58
CA PHE A 40 4.48 -3.63 -3.99
C PHE A 40 3.20 -3.18 -4.73
N VAL A 41 2.07 -3.86 -4.50
CA VAL A 41 0.80 -3.55 -5.18
C VAL A 41 0.21 -2.21 -4.71
N LEU A 42 0.32 -1.89 -3.42
CA LEU A 42 -0.23 -0.68 -2.83
C LEU A 42 0.72 0.53 -2.90
N ASP A 43 1.91 0.37 -3.50
CA ASP A 43 2.98 1.37 -3.52
C ASP A 43 3.27 1.96 -2.11
N ARG A 44 3.30 1.07 -1.11
CA ARG A 44 3.49 1.39 0.31
C ARG A 44 4.73 0.67 0.84
N SER A 45 5.31 1.17 1.93
CA SER A 45 6.42 0.48 2.56
C SER A 45 5.96 -0.81 3.25
N TYR A 46 6.83 -1.82 3.25
CA TYR A 46 6.59 -3.08 3.97
C TYR A 46 6.15 -2.84 5.42
N TYR A 47 6.83 -1.93 6.14
CA TYR A 47 6.52 -1.62 7.53
C TYR A 47 5.13 -0.99 7.71
N ALA A 48 4.72 -0.13 6.78
CA ALA A 48 3.39 0.48 6.82
C ALA A 48 2.30 -0.58 6.63
N VAL A 49 2.48 -1.48 5.66
CA VAL A 49 1.58 -2.61 5.40
C VAL A 49 1.53 -3.55 6.61
N PHE A 50 2.68 -3.98 7.12
CA PHE A 50 2.77 -4.90 8.26
C PHE A 50 2.12 -4.32 9.52
N SER A 51 2.43 -3.06 9.86
CA SER A 51 1.85 -2.38 11.02
C SER A 51 0.32 -2.23 10.88
N LYS A 52 -0.15 -1.86 9.68
CA LYS A 52 -1.58 -1.72 9.41
C LYS A 52 -2.30 -3.06 9.50
N LEU A 53 -1.75 -4.10 8.89
CA LEU A 53 -2.31 -5.44 8.87
C LEU A 53 -2.44 -5.99 10.29
N ASN A 54 -1.39 -5.91 11.10
CA ASN A 54 -1.44 -6.31 12.51
C ASN A 54 -2.52 -5.57 13.29
N ARG A 55 -2.69 -4.26 13.06
CA ARG A 55 -3.74 -3.47 13.72
C ARG A 55 -5.16 -3.84 13.28
N LEU A 56 -5.33 -4.34 12.05
CA LEU A 56 -6.62 -4.77 11.51
C LEU A 56 -6.98 -6.19 11.95
N VAL A 57 -6.00 -7.10 12.03
CA VAL A 57 -6.18 -8.51 12.38
C VAL A 57 -6.20 -8.75 13.89
N ALA A 58 -5.52 -7.91 14.70
CA ALA A 58 -5.53 -8.02 16.16
C ALA A 58 -6.85 -7.55 16.84
N LYS A 59 -7.90 -7.27 16.06
CA LYS A 59 -9.25 -6.95 16.56
C LYS A 59 -10.15 -8.18 16.44
#